data_AF-A0A531LKR2-F1
#
_entry.id   AF-A0A531LKR2-F1
#
_cell.length_a   1.000
_cell.length_b   1.000
_cell.length_c   1.000
_cell.angle_alpha   90.00
_cell.angle_beta   90.00
_cell.angle_gamma   90.00
#
_symmetry.space_group_name_H-M   'P 1'
#
loop_
_entity.id
_entity.type
_entity.pdbx_description
1 polymer ?
#
loop_
_entity_poly.entity_id
_entity_poly.type
_entity_poly.pdbx_seq_one_letter_code
_entity_poly.pdbx_strand_id
1 'polypeptide(L)'
;MKEARSWIGSLYTSSQSASLGVRAAGMLGDRSILPWLIEQMGNPALAVTAGASFLELFPEARQESDLFTNDLGAAGLRFEEYFGDQAVSVPLAGKVLEWGQRQGHIK
;
A
#
# COMPACT_ATOMS: atom_id res chain seq x y z
N MET A 1 19.44 1.92 -11.15
CA MET A 1 18.37 2.92 -10.89
C MET A 1 17.38 3.06 -12.05
N LYS A 2 17.81 3.28 -13.31
CA LYS A 2 16.89 3.35 -14.47
C LYS A 2 16.23 2.01 -14.83
N GLU A 3 16.99 0.91 -14.72
CA GLU A 3 16.49 -0.44 -15.05
C GLU A 3 15.41 -0.94 -14.09
N ALA A 4 15.54 -0.67 -12.78
CA ALA A 4 14.53 -1.08 -11.79
C ALA A 4 13.18 -0.39 -12.02
N ARG A 5 13.18 0.91 -12.34
CA ARG A 5 11.94 1.64 -12.67
C ARG A 5 11.34 1.18 -14.00
N SER A 6 12.19 0.85 -14.98
CA SER A 6 11.74 0.32 -16.27
C SER A 6 11.18 -1.10 -16.15
N TRP A 7 11.75 -1.92 -15.25
CA TRP A 7 11.28 -3.28 -14.95
C TRP A 7 9.98 -3.27 -14.15
N ILE A 8 9.83 -2.34 -13.21
CA ILE A 8 8.54 -2.11 -12.51
C ILE A 8 7.46 -1.65 -13.52
N GLY A 9 7.82 -0.80 -14.47
CA GLY A 9 6.91 -0.36 -15.53
C GLY A 9 6.40 -1.50 -16.42
N SER A 10 7.21 -2.53 -16.70
CA SER A 10 6.78 -3.67 -17.51
C SER A 10 5.94 -4.71 -16.75
N LEU A 11 5.97 -4.70 -15.40
CA LEU A 11 5.12 -5.56 -14.57
C LEU A 11 3.65 -5.11 -14.56
N TYR A 12 3.35 -3.84 -14.86
CA TYR A 12 1.98 -3.30 -14.90
C TYR A 12 1.13 -3.81 -16.09
N THR A 13 1.75 -4.47 -17.08
CA THR A 13 1.04 -5.06 -18.22
C THR A 13 0.31 -6.37 -17.90
N SER A 14 0.41 -6.88 -16.66
CA SER A 14 -0.30 -8.06 -16.17
C SER A 14 -0.76 -7.83 -14.73
N SER A 15 -2.08 -7.86 -14.47
CA SER A 15 -2.62 -7.68 -13.10
C SER A 15 -2.13 -8.73 -12.10
N GLN A 16 -1.62 -9.87 -12.59
CA GLN A 16 -1.05 -10.94 -11.77
C GLN A 16 0.36 -10.61 -11.22
N SER A 17 1.07 -9.66 -11.85
CA SER A 17 2.46 -9.32 -11.51
C SER A 17 2.60 -8.03 -10.69
N ALA A 18 1.55 -7.22 -10.61
CA ALA A 18 1.57 -5.94 -9.90
C ALA A 18 1.71 -6.11 -8.38
N SER A 19 1.01 -7.09 -7.78
CA SER A 19 1.16 -7.42 -6.35
C SER A 19 2.56 -7.94 -6.03
N LEU A 20 3.16 -8.75 -6.92
CA LEU A 20 4.55 -9.18 -6.80
C LEU A 20 5.53 -8.00 -6.89
N GLY A 21 5.28 -7.03 -7.76
CA GLY A 21 6.08 -5.81 -7.86
C GLY A 21 6.02 -4.97 -6.57
N VAL A 22 4.81 -4.76 -6.02
CA VAL A 22 4.60 -4.05 -4.75
C VAL A 22 5.27 -4.76 -3.58
N ARG A 23 5.21 -6.09 -3.53
CA ARG A 23 5.87 -6.89 -2.50
C ARG A 23 7.39 -6.86 -2.63
N ALA A 24 7.91 -7.04 -3.85
CA ALA A 24 9.35 -6.98 -4.12
C ALA A 24 9.93 -5.61 -3.74
N ALA A 25 9.22 -4.52 -4.01
CA ALA A 25 9.63 -3.18 -3.60
C ALA A 25 9.73 -3.06 -2.06
N GLY A 26 8.77 -3.61 -1.31
CA GLY A 26 8.83 -3.69 0.15
C GLY A 26 10.03 -4.51 0.66
N MET A 27 10.29 -5.67 0.06
CA MET A 27 11.40 -6.55 0.45
C MET A 27 12.79 -5.95 0.20
N LEU A 28 12.93 -4.99 -0.72
CA LEU A 28 14.20 -4.30 -0.98
C LEU A 28 14.63 -3.36 0.16
N GLY A 29 13.77 -3.11 1.15
CA GLY A 29 14.10 -2.33 2.35
C GLY A 29 14.19 -0.82 2.14
N ASP A 30 13.90 -0.32 0.94
CA ASP A 30 13.94 1.10 0.62
C ASP A 30 12.70 1.82 1.15
N ARG A 31 12.81 2.37 2.35
CA ARG A 31 11.74 3.16 3.00
C ARG A 31 11.33 4.41 2.20
N SER A 32 12.10 4.86 1.20
CA SER A 32 11.73 6.01 0.36
C SER A 32 10.56 5.75 -0.59
N ILE A 33 10.14 4.48 -0.75
CA ILE A 33 8.99 4.12 -1.58
C ILE A 33 7.63 4.41 -0.93
N LEU A 34 7.59 4.88 0.32
CA LEU A 34 6.35 5.10 1.05
C LEU A 34 5.32 5.95 0.29
N PRO A 35 5.67 7.09 -0.37
CA PRO A 35 4.71 7.84 -1.18
C PRO A 35 4.07 7.00 -2.30
N TRP A 36 4.87 6.17 -2.96
CA TRP A 36 4.39 5.27 -4.01
C TRP A 36 3.50 4.16 -3.46
N LEU A 37 3.81 3.60 -2.28
CA LEU A 37 2.93 2.64 -1.62
C LEU A 37 1.58 3.26 -1.27
N ILE A 38 1.55 4.51 -0.78
CA ILE A 38 0.31 5.25 -0.49
C ILE A 38 -0.55 5.41 -1.75
N GLU A 39 0.05 5.68 -2.91
CA GLU A 39 -0.69 5.68 -4.18
C GLU A 39 -1.33 4.31 -4.46
N GLN A 40 -0.60 3.21 -4.23
CA GLN A 40 -1.13 1.86 -4.44
C GLN A 40 -2.21 1.47 -3.43
N MET A 41 -2.17 2.02 -2.22
CA MET A 41 -3.21 1.84 -1.21
C MET A 41 -4.56 2.41 -1.65
N GLY A 42 -4.60 3.34 -2.62
CA GLY A 42 -5.85 3.85 -3.19
C GLY A 42 -6.49 2.93 -4.24
N ASN A 43 -5.83 1.84 -4.63
CA ASN A 43 -6.35 0.88 -5.60
C ASN A 43 -6.80 -0.40 -4.87
N PRO A 44 -8.12 -0.76 -4.87
CA PRO A 44 -8.62 -1.93 -4.16
C PRO A 44 -7.87 -3.24 -4.49
N ALA A 45 -7.48 -3.42 -5.76
CA ALA A 45 -6.76 -4.62 -6.20
C ALA A 45 -5.32 -4.73 -5.62
N LEU A 46 -4.74 -3.62 -5.16
CA LEU A 46 -3.37 -3.55 -4.65
C LEU A 46 -3.28 -3.24 -3.16
N ALA A 47 -4.35 -2.69 -2.56
CA ALA A 47 -4.33 -2.12 -1.23
C ALA A 47 -3.85 -3.08 -0.14
N VAL A 48 -4.31 -4.35 -0.16
CA VAL A 48 -3.88 -5.37 0.80
C VAL A 48 -2.37 -5.63 0.68
N THR A 49 -1.87 -5.75 -0.55
CA THR A 49 -0.43 -5.99 -0.78
C THR A 49 0.40 -4.77 -0.42
N ALA A 50 -0.06 -3.56 -0.76
CA ALA A 50 0.61 -2.31 -0.40
C ALA A 50 0.67 -2.12 1.13
N GLY A 51 -0.42 -2.46 1.84
CA GLY A 51 -0.47 -2.46 3.30
C GLY A 51 0.49 -3.47 3.93
N ALA A 52 0.59 -4.67 3.38
CA ALA A 52 1.55 -5.67 3.84
C ALA A 52 3.01 -5.20 3.64
N SER A 53 3.36 -4.71 2.44
CA SER A 53 4.69 -4.15 2.16
C SER A 53 5.02 -2.98 3.08
N PHE A 54 4.04 -2.12 3.37
CA PHE A 54 4.18 -1.03 4.33
C PHE A 54 4.56 -1.55 5.73
N LEU A 55 3.85 -2.55 6.26
CA LEU A 55 4.15 -3.12 7.58
C LEU A 55 5.44 -3.95 7.63
N GLU A 56 5.91 -4.47 6.48
CA GLU A 56 7.23 -5.08 6.35
C GLU A 56 8.33 -4.00 6.47
N LEU A 57 8.18 -2.86 5.78
CA LEU A 57 9.15 -1.76 5.81
C LEU A 57 9.15 -0.96 7.12
N PHE A 58 7.96 -0.76 7.70
CA PHE A 58 7.72 0.07 8.88
C PHE A 58 7.01 -0.73 9.97
N PRO A 59 7.70 -1.70 10.61
CA PRO A 59 7.08 -2.52 11.62
C PRO A 59 6.52 -1.75 12.82
N GLU A 60 7.10 -0.58 13.12
CA GLU A 60 6.62 0.36 14.13
C GLU A 60 5.17 0.84 13.89
N ALA A 61 4.71 0.87 12.64
CA ALA A 61 3.35 1.28 12.29
C ALA A 61 2.27 0.33 12.83
N ARG A 62 2.62 -0.91 13.23
CA ARG A 62 1.68 -1.85 13.88
C ARG A 62 1.15 -1.35 15.22
N GLN A 63 1.81 -0.36 15.83
CA GLN A 63 1.38 0.24 17.10
C GLN A 63 0.24 1.26 16.92
N GLU A 64 -0.03 1.68 15.69
CA GLU A 64 -1.03 2.69 15.37
C GLU A 64 -2.35 1.99 15.00
N SER A 65 -3.42 2.32 15.72
CA SER A 65 -4.70 1.60 15.59
C SER A 65 -5.58 2.08 14.44
N ASP A 66 -5.27 3.23 13.83
CA ASP A 66 -6.13 3.91 12.85
C ASP A 66 -5.58 3.90 11.41
N LEU A 67 -4.48 3.20 11.15
CA LEU A 67 -3.89 3.10 9.81
C LEU A 67 -4.62 2.11 8.89
N PHE A 68 -5.39 1.19 9.47
CA PHE A 68 -6.13 0.14 8.76
C PHE A 68 -7.59 0.13 9.20
N THR A 69 -8.46 -0.33 8.32
CA THR A 69 -9.88 -0.49 8.60
C THR A 69 -10.41 -1.81 8.05
N ASN A 70 -11.42 -2.37 8.72
CA ASN A 70 -12.28 -3.43 8.18
C ASN A 70 -13.61 -2.87 7.63
N ASP A 71 -13.87 -1.58 7.85
CA ASP A 71 -14.97 -0.85 7.21
C ASP A 71 -14.50 -0.39 5.83
N LEU A 72 -14.94 -1.11 4.79
CA LEU A 72 -14.61 -0.81 3.40
C LEU A 72 -15.20 0.52 2.93
N GLY A 73 -16.32 0.95 3.51
CA GLY A 73 -16.92 2.26 3.22
C GLY A 73 -16.01 3.40 3.67
N ALA A 74 -15.31 3.22 4.78
CA ALA A 74 -14.28 4.17 5.22
C ALA A 74 -13.06 4.23 4.28
N ALA A 75 -12.77 3.14 3.54
CA ALA A 75 -11.73 3.13 2.49
C ALA A 75 -12.22 3.70 1.15
N GLY A 76 -13.54 3.72 0.94
CA GLY A 76 -14.24 4.37 -0.17
C GLY A 76 -15.06 3.40 -1.02
N LEU A 77 -16.02 3.94 -1.80
CA LEU A 77 -17.01 3.15 -2.57
C LEU A 77 -16.38 2.05 -3.46
N ARG A 78 -15.23 2.34 -4.09
CA ARG A 78 -14.53 1.36 -4.93
C ARG A 78 -14.04 0.13 -4.16
N PHE A 79 -13.78 0.26 -2.86
CA PHE A 79 -13.39 -0.85 -2.00
C PHE A 79 -14.59 -1.73 -1.67
N GLU A 80 -15.73 -1.13 -1.34
CA GLU A 80 -16.99 -1.85 -1.13
C GLU A 80 -17.38 -2.64 -2.39
N GLU A 81 -17.33 -2.00 -3.57
CA GLU A 81 -17.63 -2.65 -4.85
C GLU A 81 -16.68 -3.80 -5.18
N TYR A 82 -15.38 -3.65 -4.87
CA TYR A 82 -14.37 -4.65 -5.23
C TYR A 82 -14.36 -5.86 -4.31
N PHE A 83 -14.47 -5.64 -3.00
CA PHE A 83 -14.38 -6.70 -2.00
C PHE A 83 -15.76 -7.29 -1.62
N GLY A 84 -16.86 -6.56 -1.85
CA GLY A 84 -18.20 -6.99 -1.48
C GLY A 84 -18.29 -7.35 0.01
N ASP A 85 -18.79 -8.56 0.31
CA ASP A 85 -18.96 -9.05 1.69
C ASP A 85 -17.68 -9.64 2.31
N GLN A 86 -16.52 -9.49 1.67
CA GLN A 86 -15.27 -10.03 2.20
C GLN A 86 -14.80 -9.27 3.45
N ALA A 87 -14.56 -10.00 4.53
CA ALA A 87 -13.92 -9.48 5.73
C ALA A 87 -12.41 -9.30 5.49
N VAL A 88 -12.03 -8.14 4.96
CA VAL A 88 -10.64 -7.78 4.68
C VAL A 88 -10.25 -6.49 5.40
N SER A 89 -9.03 -6.48 5.94
CA SER A 89 -8.42 -5.27 6.49
C SER A 89 -7.61 -4.57 5.40
N VAL A 90 -7.90 -3.31 5.12
CA VAL A 90 -7.19 -2.50 4.12
C VAL A 90 -6.54 -1.27 4.76
N PRO A 91 -5.39 -0.82 4.26
CA PRO A 91 -4.78 0.42 4.73
C PRO A 91 -5.59 1.63 4.27
N LEU A 92 -5.67 2.65 5.12
CA LEU A 92 -6.25 3.95 4.78
C LEU A 92 -5.14 4.88 4.27
N ALA A 93 -5.09 5.09 2.95
CA ALA A 93 -4.02 5.86 2.30
C ALA A 93 -3.80 7.25 2.95
N GLY A 94 -4.88 7.97 3.27
CA GLY A 94 -4.79 9.27 3.95
C GLY A 94 -4.18 9.19 5.35
N LYS A 95 -4.55 8.16 6.14
CA LYS A 95 -4.00 7.94 7.49
C LYS A 95 -2.53 7.54 7.46
N VAL A 96 -2.16 6.71 6.50
CA VAL A 96 -0.75 6.34 6.29
C VAL A 96 0.08 7.55 5.84
N LEU A 97 -0.48 8.46 5.03
CA LEU A 97 0.17 9.72 4.68
C LEU A 97 0.39 10.62 5.90
N GLU A 98 -0.65 10.87 6.69
CA GLU A 98 -0.58 11.65 7.93
C GLU A 98 0.48 11.08 8.89
N TRP A 99 0.48 9.76 9.06
CA TRP A 99 1.48 9.06 9.84
C TRP A 99 2.89 9.23 9.27
N GLY A 100 3.07 9.05 7.96
CA GLY A 100 4.36 9.20 7.29
C GLY A 100 4.95 10.60 7.41
N GLN A 101 4.10 11.62 7.40
CA GLN A 101 4.48 13.01 7.65
C GLN A 101 4.90 13.22 9.12
N ARG A 102 4.09 12.72 10.07
CA ARG A 102 4.38 12.81 11.51
C ARG A 102 5.68 12.12 11.89
N GLN A 103 6.02 11.00 11.26
CA GLN A 103 7.27 10.26 11.48
C GLN A 103 8.46 10.79 10.66
N GLY A 104 8.27 11.77 9.79
CA GLY A 104 9.32 12.36 8.95
C GLY A 104 9.77 11.48 7.78
N HIS A 105 8.96 10.50 7.37
CA HIS A 105 9.19 9.66 6.19
C HIS A 105 8.71 10.33 4.88
N ILE A 106 7.80 11.31 5.00
CA ILE A 106 7.26 12.10 3.90
C ILE A 106 7.46 13.58 4.24
N LYS A 107 7.91 14.37 3.26
CA LYS A 107 8.11 15.81 3.38
C LYS A 107 6.88 16.58 2.92
#